data_AF-A0A6G7CLB7-F1
#
_entry.id   AF-A0A6G7CLB7-F1
#
_cell.length_a   1.000
_cell.length_b   1.000
_cell.length_c   1.000
_cell.angle_alpha   90.00
_cell.angle_beta   90.00
_cell.angle_gamma   90.00
#
_symmetry.space_group_name_H-M   'P 1'
#
loop_
_entity.id
_entity.type
_entity.pdbx_description
1 polymer ?
#
loop_
_entity_poly.entity_id
_entity_poly.type
_entity_poly.pdbx_seq_one_letter_code
_entity_poly.pdbx_strand_id
1 'polypeptide(L)'
;MSSAAQDDYQKKIGDLFKRLDLQTFVVNLHPRITFLCGGPIQGSDTAFPSSLRERILNHLNEHHDDIEKNTVVAESFSDYFQNGQYKNLLQFEEDIANIASLIVVCLESAGSLVEFGLFCNHPSSSTKLLVYIPEDHYEEVNSFITLGPLAQLQSTAVNSVASYPFPDSQRYQYEHIDMVVDDLLSRLNNSPKTEKFDINNSGHLAFLIHDVISLCAPIKKQEIAMSLSYMGINCVSDKRLSSLLYLLSKVKLIGKKTYSYVDYFYPLSLSLQKVTIGKFNDSSNFDRNAKLAEIKMTFMMNPDKQEQTLKKRRLVWTKITESLGE
;
A
#
# COMPACT_ATOMS: atom_id res chain seq x y z
N MET A 1 -4.43 -38.63 16.85
CA MET A 1 -5.58 -37.95 16.25
C MET A 1 -6.35 -37.25 17.38
N SER A 2 -5.96 -36.02 17.74
CA SER A 2 -6.82 -35.18 18.58
C SER A 2 -7.53 -34.21 17.65
N SER A 3 -8.87 -34.26 17.67
CA SER A 3 -9.67 -33.15 17.17
C SER A 3 -9.37 -31.96 18.08
N ALA A 4 -8.50 -31.06 17.65
CA ALA A 4 -8.31 -29.79 18.35
C ALA A 4 -9.68 -29.11 18.42
N ALA A 5 -10.19 -28.90 19.64
CA ALA A 5 -11.35 -28.05 19.83
C ALA A 5 -11.05 -26.73 19.11
N GLN A 6 -11.94 -26.34 18.19
CA GLN A 6 -11.76 -25.11 17.45
C GLN A 6 -11.86 -23.95 18.46
N ASP A 7 -10.74 -23.25 18.65
CA ASP A 7 -10.63 -22.09 19.54
C ASP A 7 -11.76 -21.10 19.22
N ASP A 8 -12.46 -20.58 20.24
CA ASP A 8 -13.64 -19.71 20.11
C ASP A 8 -13.35 -18.51 19.20
N TYR A 9 -12.13 -18.00 19.26
CA TYR A 9 -11.62 -16.98 18.34
C TYR A 9 -11.70 -17.41 16.86
N GLN A 10 -11.23 -18.61 16.52
CA GLN A 10 -11.25 -19.12 15.14
C GLN A 10 -12.68 -19.39 14.66
N LYS A 11 -13.54 -19.91 15.54
CA LYS A 11 -14.95 -20.10 15.23
C LYS A 11 -15.63 -18.76 14.91
N LYS A 12 -15.39 -17.73 15.74
CA LYS A 12 -15.95 -16.38 15.54
C LYS A 12 -15.51 -15.76 14.21
N ILE A 13 -14.23 -15.87 13.87
CA ILE A 13 -13.68 -15.43 12.58
C ILE A 13 -14.36 -16.15 11.42
N GLY A 14 -14.50 -17.48 11.53
CA GLY A 14 -15.16 -18.28 10.49
C GLY A 14 -16.61 -17.89 10.26
N ASP A 15 -17.38 -17.72 11.34
CA ASP A 15 -18.79 -17.33 11.27
C ASP A 15 -18.96 -15.91 10.69
N LEU A 16 -18.03 -15.00 10.96
CA LEU A 16 -18.03 -13.65 10.42
C LEU A 16 -17.77 -13.64 8.91
N PHE A 17 -16.62 -14.19 8.48
CA PHE A 17 -16.14 -13.99 7.12
C PHE A 17 -16.91 -14.79 6.06
N LYS A 18 -17.52 -15.93 6.45
CA LYS A 18 -18.43 -16.70 5.56
C LYS A 18 -19.68 -15.93 5.15
N ARG A 19 -20.06 -14.92 5.94
CA ARG A 19 -21.31 -14.18 5.74
C ARG A 19 -21.12 -12.90 4.93
N LEU A 20 -19.88 -12.47 4.65
CA LEU A 20 -19.65 -11.20 3.96
C LEU A 20 -19.95 -11.29 2.46
N ASP A 21 -20.55 -10.24 1.92
CA ASP A 21 -20.76 -10.09 0.48
C ASP A 21 -19.65 -9.21 -0.12
N LEU A 22 -18.68 -9.85 -0.79
CA LEU A 22 -17.56 -9.19 -1.45
C LEU A 22 -17.99 -8.15 -2.50
N GLN A 23 -19.19 -8.29 -3.10
CA GLN A 23 -19.65 -7.36 -4.13
C GLN A 23 -19.99 -5.98 -3.56
N THR A 24 -20.21 -5.89 -2.25
CA THR A 24 -20.53 -4.65 -1.54
C THR A 24 -19.29 -3.91 -1.04
N PHE A 25 -18.09 -4.45 -1.25
CA PHE A 25 -16.87 -3.89 -0.73
C PHE A 25 -16.44 -2.66 -1.56
N VAL A 26 -16.05 -1.61 -0.84
CA VAL A 26 -15.53 -0.38 -1.43
C VAL A 26 -14.14 -0.13 -0.86
N VAL A 27 -13.17 0.05 -1.74
CA VAL A 27 -11.80 0.40 -1.38
C VAL A 27 -11.76 1.89 -1.05
N ASN A 28 -11.18 2.23 0.10
CA ASN A 28 -10.88 3.60 0.50
C ASN A 28 -9.41 3.89 0.19
N LEU A 29 -9.16 4.87 -0.68
CA LEU A 29 -7.81 5.21 -1.11
C LEU A 29 -7.09 6.14 -0.13
N HIS A 30 -7.75 6.60 0.94
CA HIS A 30 -7.11 7.37 2.00
C HIS A 30 -6.37 6.45 3.03
N PRO A 31 -5.21 6.86 3.59
CA PRO A 31 -4.35 7.94 3.09
C PRO A 31 -3.88 7.61 1.67
N ARG A 32 -3.81 8.65 0.83
CA ARG A 32 -3.42 8.51 -0.57
C ARG A 32 -1.93 8.26 -0.64
N ILE A 33 -1.55 7.17 -1.30
CA ILE A 33 -0.16 6.75 -1.43
C ILE A 33 0.39 7.26 -2.76
N THR A 34 1.51 7.96 -2.73
CA THR A 34 2.24 8.39 -3.93
C THR A 34 3.42 7.44 -4.13
N PHE A 35 3.52 6.82 -5.30
CA PHE A 35 4.70 6.04 -5.67
C PHE A 35 5.58 6.89 -6.58
N LEU A 36 6.80 7.22 -6.12
CA LEU A 36 7.68 8.18 -6.77
C LEU A 36 8.94 7.50 -7.34
N CYS A 37 9.03 7.52 -8.67
CA CYS A 37 10.06 6.90 -9.50
C CYS A 37 10.93 7.97 -10.18
N GLY A 38 12.21 7.66 -10.45
CA GLY A 38 13.13 8.64 -11.04
C GLY A 38 14.62 8.32 -10.92
N GLY A 39 15.42 9.37 -10.80
CA GLY A 39 16.88 9.37 -10.73
C GLY A 39 17.38 9.20 -9.32
N PRO A 40 18.70 9.07 -9.11
CA PRO A 40 19.27 8.72 -7.81
C PRO A 40 18.81 9.69 -6.70
N ILE A 41 18.75 9.16 -5.48
CA ILE A 41 18.62 9.96 -4.26
C ILE A 41 19.97 9.88 -3.58
N GLN A 42 20.66 11.01 -3.44
CA GLN A 42 21.91 11.02 -2.70
C GLN A 42 21.65 11.02 -1.20
N GLY A 43 22.61 10.50 -0.43
CA GLY A 43 22.56 10.56 1.02
C GLY A 43 22.85 11.99 1.52
N SER A 44 22.64 12.20 2.81
CA SER A 44 22.89 13.47 3.52
C SER A 44 24.34 14.00 3.42
N ASP A 45 25.26 13.21 2.89
CA ASP A 45 26.70 13.52 2.79
C ASP A 45 27.06 14.35 1.54
N THR A 46 26.07 14.74 0.74
CA THR A 46 26.26 15.46 -0.52
C THR A 46 25.65 16.85 -0.45
N ALA A 47 26.33 17.84 -1.06
CA ALA A 47 25.93 19.24 -0.93
C ALA A 47 24.70 19.61 -1.77
N PHE A 48 24.35 18.80 -2.77
CA PHE A 48 23.33 19.13 -3.77
C PHE A 48 22.46 17.92 -4.12
N PRO A 49 21.12 18.07 -4.14
CA PRO A 49 20.23 17.04 -4.64
C PRO A 49 20.52 16.71 -6.11
N SER A 50 20.58 15.42 -6.41
CA SER A 50 21.10 14.90 -7.67
C SER A 50 20.07 14.75 -8.78
N SER A 51 18.78 14.79 -8.43
CA SER A 51 17.69 14.48 -9.34
C SER A 51 16.46 15.36 -9.06
N LEU A 52 15.53 15.45 -10.01
CA LEU A 52 14.23 16.07 -9.80
C LEU A 52 13.46 15.30 -8.73
N ARG A 53 13.51 13.97 -8.77
CA ARG A 53 12.88 13.11 -7.76
C ARG A 53 13.33 13.47 -6.34
N GLU A 54 14.63 13.59 -6.11
CA GLU A 54 15.19 13.90 -4.80
C GLU A 54 14.72 15.28 -4.30
N ARG A 55 14.60 16.26 -5.21
CA ARG A 55 14.09 17.58 -4.86
C ARG A 55 12.62 17.57 -4.50
N ILE A 56 11.80 16.78 -5.21
CA ILE A 56 10.40 16.57 -4.86
C ILE A 56 10.31 16.00 -3.44
N LEU A 57 11.10 14.97 -3.11
CA LEU A 57 11.11 14.37 -1.77
C LEU A 57 11.51 15.39 -0.70
N ASN A 58 12.60 16.13 -0.91
CA ASN A 58 13.06 17.14 0.04
C ASN A 58 12.00 18.24 0.26
N HIS A 59 11.39 18.73 -0.82
CA HIS A 59 10.38 19.76 -0.74
C HIS A 59 9.09 19.26 -0.05
N LEU A 60 8.66 18.03 -0.32
CA LEU A 60 7.55 17.40 0.39
C LEU A 60 7.86 17.22 1.89
N ASN A 61 9.09 16.84 2.25
CA ASN A 61 9.52 16.70 3.64
C ASN A 61 9.59 18.05 4.38
N GLU A 62 9.82 19.15 3.68
CA GLU A 62 9.90 20.49 4.28
C GLU A 62 8.54 21.17 4.42
N HIS A 63 7.61 20.93 3.49
CA HIS A 63 6.37 21.70 3.36
C HIS A 63 5.08 20.86 3.40
N HIS A 64 5.17 19.54 3.25
CA HIS A 64 4.03 18.63 3.06
C HIS A 64 4.22 17.28 3.78
N ASP A 65 4.55 17.29 5.07
CA ASP A 65 4.79 16.09 5.90
C ASP A 65 3.71 15.00 5.78
N ASP A 66 2.45 15.39 5.59
CA ASP A 66 1.34 14.45 5.45
C ASP A 66 1.34 13.69 4.13
N ILE A 67 1.95 14.25 3.08
CA ILE A 67 2.12 13.65 1.76
C ILE A 67 3.45 12.92 1.68
N GLU A 68 4.52 13.50 2.22
CA GLU A 68 5.83 12.85 2.33
C GLU A 68 5.71 11.49 3.01
N LYS A 69 5.05 11.43 4.18
CA LYS A 69 4.93 10.18 4.95
C LYS A 69 4.21 9.05 4.22
N ASN A 70 3.41 9.42 3.21
CA ASN A 70 2.65 8.51 2.34
C ASN A 70 3.27 8.40 0.93
N THR A 71 4.43 9.00 0.71
CA THR A 71 5.23 8.86 -0.50
C THR A 71 6.19 7.69 -0.34
N VAL A 72 6.23 6.84 -1.35
CA VAL A 72 6.93 5.57 -1.37
C VAL A 72 7.96 5.59 -2.48
N VAL A 73 9.16 5.08 -2.19
CA VAL A 73 10.27 5.00 -3.13
C VAL A 73 10.82 3.57 -3.15
N ALA A 74 10.97 2.97 -4.33
CA ALA A 74 11.30 1.55 -4.48
C ALA A 74 12.67 1.18 -3.86
N GLU A 75 13.64 2.08 -3.90
CA GLU A 75 15.00 1.87 -3.40
C GLU A 75 15.09 1.78 -1.88
N SER A 76 14.08 2.28 -1.15
CA SER A 76 13.98 2.11 0.31
C SER A 76 13.75 0.65 0.75
N PHE A 77 13.67 -0.27 -0.21
CA PHE A 77 13.26 -1.65 0.01
C PHE A 77 14.34 -2.71 -0.27
N SER A 78 15.63 -2.36 -0.26
CA SER A 78 16.81 -3.22 -0.54
C SER A 78 16.77 -4.70 -0.10
N ASP A 79 15.98 -5.04 0.92
CA ASP A 79 15.84 -6.39 1.48
C ASP A 79 14.78 -7.27 0.79
N TYR A 80 14.09 -6.78 -0.26
CA TYR A 80 12.99 -7.53 -0.90
C TYR A 80 13.44 -8.86 -1.52
N PHE A 81 14.69 -8.93 -2.02
CA PHE A 81 15.31 -10.17 -2.50
C PHE A 81 15.83 -11.07 -1.36
N GLN A 82 16.40 -10.49 -0.31
CA GLN A 82 17.09 -11.26 0.75
C GLN A 82 16.15 -12.19 1.52
N ASN A 83 14.85 -11.85 1.58
CA ASN A 83 13.84 -12.66 2.27
C ASN A 83 12.97 -13.51 1.33
N GLY A 84 13.24 -13.53 0.02
CA GLY A 84 12.51 -14.33 -0.97
C GLY A 84 11.03 -13.95 -1.16
N GLN A 85 10.62 -12.76 -0.67
CA GLN A 85 9.22 -12.33 -0.64
C GLN A 85 8.69 -11.98 -2.03
N TYR A 86 9.55 -11.51 -2.93
CA TYR A 86 9.22 -11.27 -4.33
C TYR A 86 10.12 -12.12 -5.24
N LYS A 87 9.58 -12.55 -6.39
CA LYS A 87 10.37 -13.31 -7.39
C LYS A 87 11.31 -12.40 -8.19
N ASN A 88 10.84 -11.19 -8.50
CA ASN A 88 11.57 -10.15 -9.20
C ASN A 88 11.04 -8.78 -8.75
N LEU A 89 11.78 -7.72 -9.08
CA LEU A 89 11.42 -6.34 -8.75
C LEU A 89 10.14 -5.89 -9.47
N LEU A 90 9.92 -6.33 -10.71
CA LEU A 90 8.74 -5.98 -11.51
C LEU A 90 7.42 -6.32 -10.79
N GLN A 91 7.34 -7.49 -10.15
CA GLN A 91 6.14 -7.87 -9.40
C GLN A 91 5.89 -6.97 -8.18
N PHE A 92 6.97 -6.47 -7.56
CA PHE A 92 6.86 -5.55 -6.43
C PHE A 92 6.42 -4.16 -6.88
N GLU A 93 6.99 -3.65 -7.98
CA GLU A 93 6.60 -2.38 -8.58
C GLU A 93 5.14 -2.40 -9.04
N GLU A 94 4.68 -3.48 -9.67
CA GLU A 94 3.28 -3.68 -10.04
C GLU A 94 2.36 -3.64 -8.81
N ASP A 95 2.76 -4.28 -7.71
CA ASP A 95 1.99 -4.29 -6.47
C ASP A 95 1.92 -2.93 -5.77
N ILE A 96 3.04 -2.19 -5.72
CA ILE A 96 3.04 -0.82 -5.20
C ILE A 96 2.18 0.08 -6.09
N ALA A 97 2.31 -0.03 -7.42
CA ALA A 97 1.50 0.74 -8.37
C ALA A 97 -0.01 0.49 -8.19
N ASN A 98 -0.42 -0.74 -7.87
CA ASN A 98 -1.81 -1.06 -7.60
C ASN A 98 -2.32 -0.51 -6.26
N ILE A 99 -1.46 -0.33 -5.25
CA ILE A 99 -1.78 0.35 -3.98
C ILE A 99 -1.77 1.88 -4.13
N ALA A 100 -0.92 2.41 -5.00
CA ALA A 100 -0.76 3.83 -5.21
C ALA A 100 -2.05 4.50 -5.70
N SER A 101 -2.29 5.71 -5.20
CA SER A 101 -3.30 6.64 -5.72
C SER A 101 -2.74 7.52 -6.82
N LEU A 102 -1.43 7.77 -6.80
CA LEU A 102 -0.68 8.51 -7.80
C LEU A 102 0.67 7.83 -8.02
N ILE A 103 1.05 7.64 -9.28
CA ILE A 103 2.38 7.17 -9.68
C ILE A 103 3.07 8.34 -10.36
N VAL A 104 4.18 8.81 -9.79
CA VAL A 104 4.98 9.90 -10.34
C VAL A 104 6.25 9.32 -10.93
N VAL A 105 6.55 9.64 -12.18
CA VAL A 105 7.78 9.19 -12.84
C VAL A 105 8.53 10.38 -13.40
N CYS A 106 9.74 10.65 -12.88
CA CYS A 106 10.65 11.63 -13.47
C CYS A 106 11.53 10.91 -14.50
N LEU A 107 11.47 11.28 -15.78
CA LEU A 107 12.23 10.64 -16.87
C LEU A 107 13.71 11.09 -16.90
N GLU A 108 14.46 10.74 -15.85
CA GLU A 108 15.85 11.17 -15.64
C GLU A 108 16.85 10.01 -15.54
N SER A 109 16.39 8.76 -15.66
CA SER A 109 17.25 7.57 -15.57
C SER A 109 16.76 6.43 -16.46
N ALA A 110 17.66 5.50 -16.81
CA ALA A 110 17.28 4.29 -17.54
C ALA A 110 16.22 3.45 -16.80
N GLY A 111 16.28 3.41 -15.45
CA GLY A 111 15.26 2.76 -14.63
C GLY A 111 13.88 3.41 -14.78
N SER A 112 13.83 4.75 -14.65
CA SER A 112 12.58 5.51 -14.78
C SER A 112 11.92 5.39 -16.15
N LEU A 113 12.71 5.22 -17.22
CA LEU A 113 12.18 4.96 -18.56
C LEU A 113 11.54 3.57 -18.67
N VAL A 114 12.14 2.56 -18.02
CA VAL A 114 11.58 1.20 -17.95
C VAL A 114 10.29 1.19 -17.12
N GLU A 115 10.30 1.83 -15.95
CA GLU A 115 9.14 1.99 -15.08
C GLU A 115 8.00 2.72 -15.81
N PHE A 116 8.30 3.83 -16.52
CA PHE A 116 7.33 4.53 -17.34
C PHE A 116 6.71 3.60 -18.40
N GLY A 117 7.54 2.87 -19.14
CA GLY A 117 7.08 1.89 -20.12
C GLY A 117 6.21 0.79 -19.53
N LEU A 118 6.52 0.34 -18.30
CA LEU A 118 5.72 -0.64 -17.57
C LEU A 118 4.33 -0.10 -17.20
N PHE A 119 4.29 1.10 -16.62
CA PHE A 119 3.04 1.67 -16.09
C PHE A 119 2.14 2.29 -17.17
N CYS A 120 2.71 2.89 -18.22
CA CYS A 120 1.92 3.53 -19.28
C CYS A 120 1.10 2.52 -20.11
N ASN A 121 1.55 1.27 -20.14
CA ASN A 121 0.92 0.18 -20.87
C ASN A 121 -0.08 -0.64 -20.04
N HIS A 122 -0.21 -0.37 -18.74
CA HIS A 122 -1.15 -1.07 -17.87
C HIS A 122 -2.38 -0.19 -17.56
N PRO A 123 -3.61 -0.58 -17.93
CA PRO A 123 -4.79 0.28 -17.80
C PRO A 123 -5.07 0.82 -16.38
N SER A 124 -4.82 0.01 -15.34
CA SER A 124 -5.04 0.44 -13.95
C SER A 124 -3.98 1.44 -13.45
N SER A 125 -2.80 1.46 -14.07
CA SER A 125 -1.68 2.30 -13.67
C SER A 125 -1.63 3.59 -14.49
N SER A 126 -1.94 3.53 -15.79
CA SER A 126 -1.83 4.66 -16.71
C SER A 126 -2.72 5.85 -16.30
N THR A 127 -3.91 5.58 -15.76
CA THR A 127 -4.83 6.62 -15.26
C THR A 127 -4.30 7.35 -14.03
N LYS A 128 -3.37 6.72 -13.30
CA LYS A 128 -2.75 7.24 -12.07
C LYS A 128 -1.41 7.92 -12.31
N LEU A 129 -0.91 7.96 -13.55
CA LEU A 129 0.42 8.49 -13.86
C LEU A 129 0.45 10.02 -13.89
N LEU A 130 1.54 10.56 -13.35
CA LEU A 130 2.07 11.90 -13.61
C LEU A 130 3.54 11.75 -14.02
N VAL A 131 3.88 12.17 -15.22
CA VAL A 131 5.21 12.01 -15.78
C VAL A 131 5.86 13.37 -15.95
N TYR A 132 7.03 13.55 -15.36
CA TYR A 132 7.88 14.71 -15.63
C TYR A 132 8.90 14.34 -16.70
N ILE A 133 9.02 15.16 -17.73
CA ILE A 133 10.00 15.02 -18.82
C ILE A 133 10.88 16.27 -18.88
N PRO A 134 12.19 16.14 -19.15
CA PRO A 134 13.05 17.29 -19.43
C PRO A 134 12.52 18.12 -20.61
N GLU A 135 12.49 19.44 -20.44
CA GLU A 135 11.94 20.38 -21.43
C GLU A 135 12.58 20.24 -22.81
N ASP A 136 13.89 20.10 -22.88
CA ASP A 136 14.66 19.88 -24.11
C ASP A 136 14.22 18.60 -24.84
N HIS A 137 13.90 17.53 -24.12
CA HIS A 137 13.38 16.29 -24.70
C HIS A 137 11.90 16.34 -25.05
N TYR A 138 11.13 17.28 -24.48
CA TYR A 138 9.72 17.47 -24.82
C TYR A 138 9.56 18.26 -26.12
N GLU A 139 10.41 19.27 -26.34
CA GLU A 139 10.45 20.06 -27.58
C GLU A 139 10.94 19.23 -28.78
N GLU A 140 11.68 18.15 -28.54
CA GLU A 140 12.04 17.13 -29.53
C GLU A 140 10.81 16.23 -29.87
N VAL A 141 9.85 16.82 -30.59
CA VAL A 141 8.57 16.17 -30.98
C VAL A 141 8.77 14.86 -31.78
N ASN A 142 9.96 14.61 -32.34
CA ASN A 142 10.26 13.44 -33.17
C ASN A 142 11.03 12.32 -32.44
N SER A 143 10.80 12.10 -31.15
CA SER A 143 11.38 10.97 -30.41
C SER A 143 10.38 9.82 -30.27
N PHE A 144 10.88 8.60 -30.06
CA PHE A 144 10.02 7.45 -29.76
C PHE A 144 9.21 7.67 -28.47
N ILE A 145 9.79 8.35 -27.48
CA ILE A 145 9.16 8.60 -26.17
C ILE A 145 7.98 9.58 -26.32
N THR A 146 8.18 10.67 -27.06
CA THR A 146 7.16 11.71 -27.27
C THR A 146 6.03 11.22 -28.18
N LEU A 147 6.34 10.59 -29.31
CA LEU A 147 5.35 10.11 -30.28
C LEU A 147 4.64 8.82 -29.84
N GLY A 148 5.25 8.04 -28.94
CA GLY A 148 4.72 6.76 -28.48
C GLY A 148 4.04 6.88 -27.11
N PRO A 149 4.71 6.45 -26.03
CA PRO A 149 4.08 6.30 -24.72
C PRO A 149 3.57 7.61 -24.11
N LEU A 150 4.20 8.76 -24.35
CA LEU A 150 3.69 10.05 -23.86
C LEU A 150 2.40 10.46 -24.58
N ALA A 151 2.36 10.37 -25.91
CA ALA A 151 1.16 10.64 -26.68
C ALA A 151 -0.02 9.72 -26.27
N GLN A 152 0.25 8.43 -26.04
CA GLN A 152 -0.74 7.49 -25.52
C GLN A 152 -1.25 7.90 -24.13
N LEU A 153 -0.35 8.25 -23.22
CA LEU A 153 -0.71 8.66 -21.86
C LEU A 153 -1.55 9.95 -21.87
N GLN A 154 -1.16 10.95 -22.65
CA GLN A 154 -1.90 12.21 -22.79
C GLN A 154 -3.29 12.00 -23.39
N SER A 155 -3.46 11.03 -24.30
CA SER A 155 -4.78 10.67 -24.83
C SER A 155 -5.68 9.96 -23.81
N THR A 156 -5.08 9.31 -22.80
CA THR A 156 -5.80 8.56 -21.77
C THR A 156 -6.17 9.45 -20.58
N ALA A 157 -5.26 10.34 -20.18
CA ALA A 157 -5.46 11.22 -19.06
C ALA A 157 -4.89 12.61 -19.33
N VAL A 158 -5.74 13.63 -19.24
CA VAL A 158 -5.35 15.04 -19.34
C VAL A 158 -4.39 15.38 -18.19
N ASN A 159 -3.44 16.27 -18.43
CA ASN A 159 -2.45 16.73 -17.43
C ASN A 159 -1.71 15.56 -16.73
N SER A 160 -1.34 14.54 -17.51
CA SER A 160 -0.58 13.37 -17.05
C SER A 160 0.92 13.48 -17.37
N VAL A 161 1.30 14.47 -18.18
CA VAL A 161 2.68 14.75 -18.58
C VAL A 161 2.93 16.24 -18.35
N ALA A 162 4.01 16.56 -17.65
CA ALA A 162 4.47 17.90 -17.40
C ALA A 162 5.94 18.04 -17.81
N SER A 163 6.27 19.18 -18.41
CA SER A 163 7.60 19.46 -18.97
C SER A 163 8.24 20.58 -18.19
N TYR A 164 9.44 20.34 -17.66
CA TYR A 164 10.22 21.33 -16.92
C TYR A 164 11.71 21.18 -17.27
N PRO A 165 12.51 22.25 -17.18
CA PRO A 165 13.96 22.11 -17.18
C PRO A 165 14.35 21.29 -15.95
N PHE A 166 15.03 20.17 -16.14
CA PHE A 166 15.47 19.35 -15.01
C PHE A 166 16.62 20.04 -14.26
N PRO A 167 16.72 19.83 -12.94
CA PRO A 167 17.67 20.56 -12.11
C PRO A 167 19.13 20.19 -12.42
N ASP A 168 20.01 21.19 -12.30
CA ASP A 168 21.45 20.99 -12.31
C ASP A 168 21.91 20.33 -10.99
N SER A 169 22.52 19.14 -11.10
CA SER A 169 23.07 18.39 -9.95
C SER A 169 24.18 19.12 -9.20
N GLN A 170 24.69 20.24 -9.73
CA GLN A 170 25.69 21.09 -9.07
C GLN A 170 25.08 22.32 -8.37
N ARG A 171 23.75 22.48 -8.37
CA ARG A 171 23.06 23.64 -7.78
C ARG A 171 22.06 23.23 -6.73
N TYR A 172 22.04 23.92 -5.59
CA TYR A 172 21.03 23.66 -4.56
C TYR A 172 19.64 24.18 -4.95
N GLN A 173 19.56 25.40 -5.49
CA GLN A 173 18.29 26.02 -5.85
C GLN A 173 17.70 25.43 -7.13
N TYR A 174 16.40 25.18 -7.11
CA TYR A 174 15.61 24.81 -8.29
C TYR A 174 14.34 25.65 -8.30
N GLU A 175 14.29 26.66 -9.17
CA GLU A 175 13.25 27.69 -9.17
C GLU A 175 11.85 27.18 -9.50
N HIS A 176 11.74 25.98 -10.09
CA HIS A 176 10.47 25.39 -10.51
C HIS A 176 9.88 24.40 -9.50
N ILE A 177 10.53 24.17 -8.35
CA ILE A 177 10.12 23.10 -7.43
C ILE A 177 8.68 23.26 -6.94
N ASP A 178 8.24 24.48 -6.65
CA ASP A 178 6.89 24.76 -6.18
C ASP A 178 5.85 24.35 -7.23
N MET A 179 6.07 24.71 -8.51
CA MET A 179 5.19 24.35 -9.62
C MET A 179 5.17 22.84 -9.88
N VAL A 180 6.34 22.19 -9.82
CA VAL A 180 6.46 20.74 -9.95
C VAL A 180 5.64 20.06 -8.85
N VAL A 181 5.78 20.46 -7.59
CA VAL A 181 5.03 19.87 -6.48
C VAL A 181 3.54 20.21 -6.59
N ASP A 182 3.16 21.42 -7.01
CA ASP A 182 1.77 21.80 -7.23
C ASP A 182 1.06 20.91 -8.26
N ASP A 183 1.74 20.50 -9.34
CA ASP A 183 1.20 19.53 -10.31
C ASP A 183 0.90 18.18 -9.64
N LEU A 184 1.82 17.68 -8.81
CA LEU A 184 1.67 16.45 -8.03
C LEU A 184 0.48 16.57 -7.06
N LEU A 185 0.41 17.66 -6.29
CA LEU A 185 -0.66 17.91 -5.33
C LEU A 185 -2.02 18.02 -6.02
N SER A 186 -2.09 18.75 -7.13
CA SER A 186 -3.30 18.91 -7.94
C SER A 186 -3.77 17.55 -8.46
N ARG A 187 -2.87 16.73 -9.01
CA ARG A 187 -3.21 15.39 -9.50
C ARG A 187 -3.69 14.48 -8.38
N LEU A 188 -3.00 14.49 -7.24
CA LEU A 188 -3.38 13.72 -6.07
C LEU A 188 -4.75 14.15 -5.53
N ASN A 189 -5.02 15.46 -5.49
CA ASN A 189 -6.29 16.02 -5.03
C ASN A 189 -7.47 15.65 -5.93
N ASN A 190 -7.24 15.54 -7.23
CA ASN A 190 -8.24 15.17 -8.22
C ASN A 190 -8.36 13.64 -8.42
N SER A 191 -7.49 12.83 -7.81
CA SER A 191 -7.58 11.37 -7.85
C SER A 191 -8.86 10.85 -7.17
N PRO A 192 -9.37 9.67 -7.59
CA PRO A 192 -10.49 9.03 -6.92
C PRO A 192 -10.22 8.83 -5.42
N LYS A 193 -11.26 9.03 -4.60
CA LYS A 193 -11.19 8.76 -3.15
C LYS A 193 -11.50 7.30 -2.82
N THR A 194 -12.27 6.65 -3.69
CA THR A 194 -12.77 5.30 -3.51
C THR A 194 -12.82 4.57 -4.83
N GLU A 195 -12.69 3.25 -4.77
CA GLU A 195 -12.87 2.36 -5.91
C GLU A 195 -13.77 1.18 -5.53
N LYS A 196 -14.45 0.60 -6.52
CA LYS A 196 -15.14 -0.68 -6.30
C LYS A 196 -14.07 -1.75 -6.06
N PHE A 197 -14.26 -2.58 -5.04
CA PHE A 197 -13.35 -3.68 -4.78
C PHE A 197 -13.27 -4.62 -5.99
N ASP A 198 -12.04 -5.00 -6.33
CA ASP A 198 -11.74 -5.96 -7.40
C ASP A 198 -10.71 -6.94 -6.85
N ILE A 199 -11.10 -8.20 -6.74
CA ILE A 199 -10.26 -9.28 -6.22
C ILE A 199 -9.01 -9.54 -7.08
N ASN A 200 -9.05 -9.19 -8.36
CA ASN A 200 -7.94 -9.39 -9.29
C ASN A 200 -6.90 -8.26 -9.21
N ASN A 201 -7.25 -7.14 -8.59
CA ASN A 201 -6.32 -6.05 -8.30
C ASN A 201 -5.53 -6.38 -7.02
N SER A 202 -4.21 -6.48 -7.13
CA SER A 202 -3.37 -6.86 -5.99
C SER A 202 -3.35 -5.83 -4.86
N GLY A 203 -3.50 -4.55 -5.18
CA GLY A 203 -3.62 -3.48 -4.19
C GLY A 203 -4.93 -3.57 -3.41
N HIS A 204 -6.03 -3.88 -4.10
CA HIS A 204 -7.33 -4.12 -3.45
C HIS A 204 -7.26 -5.32 -2.52
N LEU A 205 -6.67 -6.43 -2.97
CA LEU A 205 -6.44 -7.61 -2.14
C LEU A 205 -5.54 -7.29 -0.93
N ALA A 206 -4.49 -6.49 -1.10
CA ALA A 206 -3.64 -6.03 0.01
C ALA A 206 -4.46 -5.21 1.04
N PHE A 207 -5.29 -4.28 0.57
CA PHE A 207 -6.17 -3.51 1.45
C PHE A 207 -7.20 -4.37 2.17
N LEU A 208 -7.75 -5.40 1.52
CA LEU A 208 -8.59 -6.37 2.19
C LEU A 208 -7.83 -7.14 3.28
N ILE A 209 -6.59 -7.56 3.02
CA ILE A 209 -5.73 -8.21 4.02
C ILE A 209 -5.48 -7.28 5.19
N HIS A 210 -5.21 -5.99 4.94
CA HIS A 210 -5.09 -4.98 5.99
C HIS A 210 -6.36 -4.92 6.85
N ASP A 211 -7.55 -4.89 6.25
CA ASP A 211 -8.80 -4.82 7.01
C ASP A 211 -9.15 -6.11 7.76
N VAL A 212 -8.78 -7.28 7.24
CA VAL A 212 -8.82 -8.55 8.00
C VAL A 212 -7.91 -8.46 9.22
N ILE A 213 -6.69 -7.94 9.06
CA ILE A 213 -5.77 -7.72 10.19
C ILE A 213 -6.37 -6.75 11.20
N SER A 214 -6.94 -5.63 10.75
CA SER A 214 -7.54 -4.61 11.61
C SER A 214 -8.73 -5.15 12.43
N LEU A 215 -9.59 -5.96 11.81
CA LEU A 215 -10.73 -6.59 12.49
C LEU A 215 -10.34 -7.66 13.52
N CYS A 216 -9.21 -8.33 13.30
CA CYS A 216 -8.84 -9.54 14.04
C CYS A 216 -7.53 -9.39 14.82
N ALA A 217 -6.97 -8.19 14.93
CA ALA A 217 -5.67 -7.99 15.57
C ALA A 217 -5.70 -8.41 17.05
N PRO A 218 -4.62 -9.04 17.55
CA PRO A 218 -3.45 -9.49 16.81
C PRO A 218 -3.73 -10.83 16.12
N ILE A 219 -3.40 -10.98 14.83
CA ILE A 219 -3.76 -12.15 14.00
C ILE A 219 -2.52 -12.88 13.45
N LYS A 220 -2.58 -14.20 13.26
CA LYS A 220 -1.49 -15.00 12.64
C LYS A 220 -1.67 -15.10 11.13
N LYS A 221 -0.58 -15.31 10.38
CA LYS A 221 -0.64 -15.49 8.90
C LYS A 221 -1.63 -16.56 8.45
N GLN A 222 -1.64 -17.72 9.12
CA GLN A 222 -2.58 -18.81 8.81
C GLN A 222 -4.05 -18.41 9.03
N GLU A 223 -4.32 -17.57 10.03
CA GLU A 223 -5.66 -17.06 10.33
C GLU A 223 -6.12 -16.04 9.27
N ILE A 224 -5.20 -15.24 8.73
CA ILE A 224 -5.46 -14.36 7.58
C ILE A 224 -5.84 -15.22 6.36
N ALA A 225 -5.04 -16.25 6.04
CA ALA A 225 -5.32 -17.15 4.93
C ALA A 225 -6.69 -17.86 5.07
N MET A 226 -7.01 -18.34 6.27
CA MET A 226 -8.34 -18.91 6.56
C MET A 226 -9.47 -17.90 6.38
N SER A 227 -9.27 -16.65 6.83
CA SER A 227 -10.27 -15.58 6.66
C SER A 227 -10.57 -15.29 5.20
N LEU A 228 -9.54 -15.23 4.35
CA LEU A 228 -9.70 -15.09 2.89
C LEU A 228 -10.44 -16.29 2.30
N SER A 229 -10.08 -17.52 2.70
CA SER A 229 -10.75 -18.74 2.24
C SER A 229 -12.24 -18.77 2.64
N TYR A 230 -12.59 -18.30 3.84
CA TYR A 230 -13.99 -18.18 4.28
C TYR A 230 -14.80 -17.20 3.44
N MET A 231 -14.18 -16.17 2.86
CA MET A 231 -14.83 -15.28 1.89
C MET A 231 -14.88 -15.87 0.46
N GLY A 232 -14.39 -17.09 0.24
CA GLY A 232 -14.29 -17.72 -1.09
C GLY A 232 -13.02 -17.37 -1.87
N ILE A 233 -12.07 -16.66 -1.26
CA ILE A 233 -10.80 -16.24 -1.88
C ILE A 233 -9.74 -17.34 -1.68
N ASN A 234 -9.77 -18.35 -2.54
CA ASN A 234 -8.92 -19.54 -2.42
C ASN A 234 -7.67 -19.53 -3.31
N CYS A 235 -7.49 -18.52 -4.15
CA CYS A 235 -6.40 -18.43 -5.14
C CYS A 235 -5.08 -17.84 -4.58
N VAL A 236 -5.06 -17.39 -3.32
CA VAL A 236 -3.89 -16.72 -2.74
C VAL A 236 -2.94 -17.75 -2.14
N SER A 237 -1.82 -18.00 -2.83
CA SER A 237 -0.75 -18.86 -2.32
C SER A 237 -0.08 -18.29 -1.06
N ASP A 238 0.52 -19.15 -0.25
CA ASP A 238 1.26 -18.73 0.96
C ASP A 238 2.37 -17.72 0.64
N LYS A 239 3.09 -17.91 -0.48
CA LYS A 239 4.10 -16.97 -0.97
C LYS A 239 3.47 -15.63 -1.33
N ARG A 240 2.32 -15.64 -2.04
CA ARG A 240 1.62 -14.41 -2.41
C ARG A 240 1.16 -13.63 -1.19
N LEU A 241 0.61 -14.31 -0.18
CA LEU A 241 0.24 -13.70 1.09
C LEU A 241 1.45 -13.09 1.80
N SER A 242 2.61 -13.76 1.80
CA SER A 242 3.85 -13.16 2.32
C SER A 242 4.24 -11.88 1.58
N SER A 243 4.16 -11.86 0.24
CA SER A 243 4.48 -10.68 -0.57
C SER A 243 3.59 -9.48 -0.20
N LEU A 244 2.28 -9.72 -0.06
CA LEU A 244 1.32 -8.67 0.28
C LEU A 244 1.47 -8.18 1.73
N LEU A 245 1.77 -9.07 2.68
CA LEU A 245 2.09 -8.68 4.06
C LEU A 245 3.38 -7.85 4.13
N TYR A 246 4.39 -8.22 3.34
CA TYR A 246 5.63 -7.45 3.23
C TYR A 246 5.34 -6.05 2.68
N LEU A 247 4.58 -5.96 1.58
CA LEU A 247 4.17 -4.70 0.97
C LEU A 247 3.45 -3.79 1.98
N LEU A 248 2.41 -4.29 2.66
CA LEU A 248 1.66 -3.54 3.67
C LEU A 248 2.55 -3.05 4.83
N SER A 249 3.55 -3.83 5.23
CA SER A 249 4.52 -3.42 6.25
C SER A 249 5.44 -2.31 5.73
N LYS A 250 5.86 -2.40 4.47
CA LYS A 250 6.71 -1.39 3.82
C LYS A 250 6.00 -0.06 3.61
N VAL A 251 4.72 -0.07 3.28
CA VAL A 251 3.89 1.15 3.22
C VAL A 251 3.33 1.57 4.58
N LYS A 252 3.87 1.03 5.69
CA LYS A 252 3.55 1.39 7.08
C LYS A 252 2.05 1.29 7.42
N LEU A 253 1.34 0.33 6.83
CA LEU A 253 -0.06 0.05 7.18
C LEU A 253 -0.19 -1.02 8.27
N ILE A 254 0.76 -1.96 8.35
CA ILE A 254 0.74 -3.02 9.36
C ILE A 254 2.09 -3.17 10.07
N GLY A 255 2.02 -3.63 11.32
CA GLY A 255 3.16 -4.05 12.13
C GLY A 255 3.18 -5.56 12.34
N LYS A 256 4.32 -6.06 12.82
CA LYS A 256 4.52 -7.47 13.20
C LYS A 256 5.14 -7.56 14.59
N LYS A 257 4.61 -8.42 15.44
CA LYS A 257 5.14 -8.74 16.77
C LYS A 257 5.36 -10.24 16.91
N THR A 258 6.60 -10.65 17.08
CA THR A 258 6.93 -12.03 17.43
C THR A 258 6.75 -12.23 18.93
N TYR A 259 6.02 -13.27 19.33
CA TYR A 259 5.88 -13.67 20.71
C TYR A 259 6.10 -15.16 20.83
N SER A 260 7.11 -15.56 21.62
CA SER A 260 7.68 -16.90 21.58
C SER A 260 8.19 -17.20 20.15
N TYR A 261 7.55 -18.11 19.41
CA TYR A 261 7.95 -18.50 18.04
C TYR A 261 6.86 -18.16 17.00
N VAL A 262 5.88 -17.34 17.37
CA VAL A 262 4.72 -17.03 16.53
C VAL A 262 4.70 -15.54 16.21
N ASP A 263 4.58 -15.24 14.93
CA ASP A 263 4.39 -13.88 14.43
C ASP A 263 2.90 -13.51 14.44
N TYR A 264 2.61 -12.37 15.05
CA TYR A 264 1.30 -11.74 15.05
C TYR A 264 1.34 -10.42 14.29
N PHE A 265 0.35 -10.18 13.45
CA PHE A 265 0.17 -8.97 12.66
C PHE A 265 -0.91 -8.09 13.30
N TYR A 266 -0.74 -6.78 13.17
CA TYR A 266 -1.65 -5.76 13.69
C TYR A 266 -1.62 -4.51 12.79
N PRO A 267 -2.70 -3.71 12.72
CA PRO A 267 -2.68 -2.45 11.98
C PRO A 267 -1.85 -1.41 12.75
N LEU A 268 -1.15 -0.53 12.03
CA LEU A 268 -0.42 0.59 12.66
C LEU A 268 -1.34 1.76 13.04
N SER A 269 -2.57 1.78 12.51
CA SER A 269 -3.63 2.69 12.91
C SER A 269 -4.92 1.90 13.12
N LEU A 270 -5.45 1.88 14.34
CA LEU A 270 -6.65 1.09 14.67
C LEU A 270 -7.92 1.64 14.00
N SER A 271 -7.96 2.93 13.70
CA SER A 271 -9.10 3.61 13.07
C SER A 271 -9.07 3.54 11.55
N LEU A 272 -7.92 3.24 10.94
CA LEU A 272 -7.77 3.21 9.49
C LEU A 272 -8.51 2.02 8.86
N GLN A 273 -9.30 2.31 7.84
CA GLN A 273 -10.04 1.33 7.05
C GLN A 273 -9.72 1.55 5.57
N LYS A 274 -9.13 0.56 4.93
CA LYS A 274 -8.82 0.58 3.49
C LYS A 274 -9.90 -0.12 2.67
N VAL A 275 -10.77 -0.90 3.30
CA VAL A 275 -11.96 -1.51 2.71
C VAL A 275 -13.17 -1.28 3.62
N THR A 276 -14.16 -0.57 3.09
CA THR A 276 -15.49 -0.48 3.68
C THR A 276 -16.26 -1.75 3.34
N ILE A 277 -16.61 -2.54 4.36
CA ILE A 277 -17.47 -3.72 4.24
C ILE A 277 -18.92 -3.24 4.28
N GLY A 278 -19.66 -3.45 3.19
CA GLY A 278 -21.05 -2.98 3.07
C GLY A 278 -22.04 -3.87 3.82
N LYS A 279 -22.31 -5.06 3.27
CA LYS A 279 -23.38 -5.95 3.77
C LYS A 279 -22.91 -7.38 3.96
N PHE A 280 -23.70 -8.10 4.74
CA PHE A 280 -23.72 -9.55 4.77
C PHE A 280 -24.55 -10.11 3.60
N ASN A 281 -24.36 -11.40 3.30
CA ASN A 281 -25.10 -12.16 2.29
C ASN A 281 -26.61 -12.24 2.57
N ASP A 282 -27.02 -12.04 3.82
CA ASP A 282 -28.43 -11.92 4.23
C ASP A 282 -28.98 -10.48 4.08
N SER A 283 -28.24 -9.60 3.41
CA SER A 283 -28.52 -8.17 3.22
C SER A 283 -28.51 -7.30 4.48
N SER A 284 -28.18 -7.85 5.65
CA SER A 284 -28.00 -7.04 6.86
C SER A 284 -26.72 -6.21 6.79
N ASN A 285 -26.73 -5.03 7.44
CA ASN A 285 -25.59 -4.13 7.45
C ASN A 285 -24.45 -4.67 8.32
N PHE A 286 -23.22 -4.44 7.90
CA PHE A 286 -22.03 -4.78 8.67
C PHE A 286 -21.72 -3.67 9.69
N ASP A 287 -21.78 -4.01 10.99
CA ASP A 287 -21.31 -3.14 12.06
C ASP A 287 -19.88 -3.52 12.46
N ARG A 288 -18.90 -2.75 11.96
CA ARG A 288 -17.48 -3.01 12.22
C ARG A 288 -17.14 -2.96 13.71
N ASN A 289 -17.65 -1.98 14.45
CA ASN A 289 -17.29 -1.76 15.84
C ASN A 289 -17.83 -2.87 16.73
N ALA A 290 -19.08 -3.30 16.48
CA ALA A 290 -19.65 -4.46 17.14
C ALA A 290 -18.83 -5.73 16.87
N LYS A 291 -18.41 -5.96 15.61
CA LYS A 291 -17.62 -7.15 15.26
C LYS A 291 -16.20 -7.14 15.81
N LEU A 292 -15.55 -5.98 15.84
CA LEU A 292 -14.27 -5.81 16.51
C LEU A 292 -14.38 -6.13 18.00
N ALA A 293 -15.40 -5.60 18.69
CA ALA A 293 -15.65 -5.88 20.09
C ALA A 293 -15.92 -7.38 20.33
N GLU A 294 -16.79 -8.00 19.53
CA GLU A 294 -17.10 -9.43 19.61
C GLU A 294 -15.84 -10.30 19.48
N ILE A 295 -14.98 -10.02 18.51
CA ILE A 295 -13.74 -10.79 18.30
C ILE A 295 -12.76 -10.56 19.46
N LYS A 296 -12.56 -9.31 19.87
CA LYS A 296 -11.64 -8.93 20.95
C LYS A 296 -12.00 -9.62 22.27
N MET A 297 -13.29 -9.76 22.54
CA MET A 297 -13.79 -10.38 23.77
C MET A 297 -13.44 -11.87 23.90
N THR A 298 -13.26 -12.58 22.78
CA THR A 298 -12.91 -14.01 22.79
C THR A 298 -11.57 -14.30 23.47
N PHE A 299 -10.63 -13.34 23.45
CA PHE A 299 -9.32 -13.46 24.07
C PHE A 299 -9.04 -12.43 25.19
N MET A 300 -9.92 -11.47 25.44
CA MET A 300 -9.80 -10.55 26.59
C MET A 300 -10.44 -11.08 27.87
N MET A 301 -11.55 -11.84 27.78
CA MET A 301 -12.34 -12.23 28.95
C MET A 301 -11.86 -13.49 29.67
N ASN A 302 -12.16 -13.57 30.97
CA ASN A 302 -11.85 -14.71 31.85
C ASN A 302 -10.36 -15.10 31.86
N PRO A 303 -9.45 -14.16 32.17
CA PRO A 303 -8.02 -14.33 31.97
C PRO A 303 -7.39 -15.53 32.70
N ASP A 304 -8.03 -15.99 33.78
CA ASP A 304 -7.57 -17.08 34.65
C ASP A 304 -8.00 -18.47 34.17
N LYS A 305 -8.95 -18.55 33.24
CA LYS A 305 -9.49 -19.81 32.67
C LYS A 305 -9.15 -19.99 31.19
N GLN A 306 -8.37 -19.09 30.62
CA GLN A 306 -8.04 -19.12 29.20
C GLN A 306 -7.03 -20.21 28.84
N GLU A 307 -7.28 -20.86 27.71
CA GLU A 307 -6.27 -21.68 27.05
C GLU A 307 -5.00 -20.88 26.75
N GLN A 308 -3.87 -21.58 26.71
CA GLN A 308 -2.55 -20.95 26.54
C GLN A 308 -2.46 -20.09 25.27
N THR A 309 -3.15 -20.47 24.19
CA THR A 309 -3.19 -19.73 22.91
C THR A 309 -3.86 -18.37 23.07
N LEU A 310 -5.04 -18.32 23.70
CA LEU A 310 -5.78 -17.08 23.95
C LEU A 310 -5.02 -16.16 24.91
N LYS A 311 -4.41 -16.74 25.96
CA LYS A 311 -3.54 -16.00 26.89
C LYS A 311 -2.37 -15.34 26.16
N LYS A 312 -1.69 -16.07 25.26
CA LYS A 312 -0.61 -15.49 24.43
C LYS A 312 -1.13 -14.35 23.56
N ARG A 313 -2.26 -14.52 22.88
CA ARG A 313 -2.87 -13.47 22.05
C ARG A 313 -3.17 -12.20 22.85
N ARG A 314 -3.75 -12.35 24.05
CA ARG A 314 -3.99 -11.23 24.97
C ARG A 314 -2.71 -10.49 25.33
N LEU A 315 -1.67 -11.21 25.74
CA LEU A 315 -0.39 -10.59 26.13
C LEU A 315 0.28 -9.89 24.95
N VAL A 316 0.15 -10.44 23.73
CA VAL A 316 0.63 -9.78 22.51
C VAL A 316 -0.15 -8.50 22.26
N TRP A 317 -1.48 -8.54 22.37
CA TRP A 317 -2.34 -7.37 22.19
C TRP A 317 -1.97 -6.24 23.15
N THR A 318 -1.81 -6.53 24.46
CA THR A 318 -1.37 -5.54 25.45
C THR A 318 -0.06 -4.87 25.08
N LYS A 319 0.94 -5.65 24.62
CA LYS A 319 2.23 -5.10 24.19
C LYS A 319 2.13 -4.24 22.92
N ILE A 320 1.18 -4.54 22.04
CA ILE A 320 0.94 -3.78 20.82
C ILE A 320 0.31 -2.43 21.16
N THR A 321 -0.75 -2.42 21.98
CA THR A 321 -1.43 -1.17 22.36
C THR A 321 -0.50 -0.23 23.13
N GLU A 322 0.30 -0.78 24.06
CA GLU A 322 1.37 -0.02 24.74
C GLU A 322 2.34 0.63 23.74
N SER A 323 2.71 -0.06 22.66
CA SER A 323 3.64 0.48 21.65
C SER A 323 3.00 1.50 20.70
N LEU A 324 1.68 1.44 20.51
CA LEU A 324 0.93 2.38 19.69
C LEU A 324 0.55 3.66 20.47
N GLY A 325 0.78 3.69 21.79
CA GLY A 325 0.42 4.83 22.64
C GLY A 325 -1.07 4.91 22.96
N GLU A 326 -1.79 3.78 22.91
CA GLU A 326 -3.23 3.66 23.17
C GLU A 326 -3.56 2.90 24.45
#